data_AF-A0A3Q1FK14-F1
#
_entry.id   AF-A0A3Q1FK14-F1
#
_cell.length_a   1.000
_cell.length_b   1.000
_cell.length_c   1.000
_cell.angle_alpha   90.00
_cell.angle_beta   90.00
_cell.angle_gamma   90.00
#
_symmetry.space_group_name_H-M   'P 1'
#
loop_
_entity.id
_entity.type
_entity.pdbx_description
1 polymer ?
#
loop_
_entity_poly.entity_id
_entity_poly.type
_entity_poly.pdbx_seq_one_letter_code
_entity_poly.pdbx_strand_id
1 'polypeptide(L)' 'NDVITCVLVFHIVDNNEEHHTDEVSQERLVVRRGQNFKMTLTLMQSFDPELQQLVLTAKTGQSL' A
#
# COMPACT_ATOMS: atom_id res chain seq x y z
N ASN A 1 -1.16 -1.91 25.21
CA ASN A 1 -1.46 -1.92 23.76
C ASN A 1 -0.20 -1.57 23.03
N ASP A 2 0.67 -2.55 22.82
CA ASP A 2 1.89 -2.34 22.06
C ASP A 2 1.51 -1.99 20.62
N VAL A 3 1.91 -0.80 20.20
CA VAL A 3 1.82 -0.40 18.79
C VAL A 3 2.86 -1.25 18.07
N ILE A 4 2.41 -2.26 17.32
CA ILE A 4 3.29 -2.99 16.42
C ILE A 4 3.69 -2.01 15.31
N THR A 5 4.94 -1.54 15.34
CA THR A 5 5.47 -0.66 14.29
C THR A 5 5.72 -1.50 13.04
N CYS A 6 4.91 -1.31 12.01
CA CYS A 6 5.14 -1.86 10.67
C CYS A 6 5.60 -0.75 9.72
N VAL A 7 6.42 -1.10 8.74
CA VAL A 7 6.85 -0.15 7.69
C VAL A 7 6.13 -0.51 6.39
N LEU A 8 5.52 0.49 5.75
CA LEU A 8 4.84 0.32 4.48
C LEU A 8 5.55 1.10 3.36
N VAL A 9 5.84 0.42 2.25
CA VAL A 9 6.49 0.99 1.07
C VAL A 9 5.57 0.84 -0.14
N PHE A 10 5.31 1.96 -0.82
CA PHE A 10 4.42 2.04 -1.98
C PHE A 10 5.10 2.01 -3.34
N HIS A 11 6.42 1.82 -3.41
CA HIS A 11 7.18 1.75 -4.68
C HIS A 11 6.74 2.84 -5.69
N ILE A 12 6.73 4.09 -5.22
CA ILE A 12 6.01 5.21 -5.89
C ILE A 12 6.50 5.42 -7.33
N VAL A 13 7.80 5.41 -7.55
CA VAL A 13 8.39 5.62 -8.88
C VAL A 13 7.93 4.52 -9.84
N ASP A 14 8.19 3.26 -9.51
CA ASP A 14 7.83 2.11 -10.35
C ASP A 14 6.32 2.03 -10.62
N ASN A 15 5.49 2.19 -9.58
CA ASN A 15 4.05 2.12 -9.73
C ASN A 15 3.50 3.29 -10.56
N ASN A 16 4.03 4.50 -10.41
CA ASN A 16 3.54 5.64 -11.19
C ASN A 16 3.99 5.53 -12.65
N GLU A 17 5.19 5.02 -12.93
CA GLU A 17 5.64 4.73 -14.30
C GLU A 17 4.74 3.66 -14.96
N GLU A 18 4.47 2.55 -14.26
CA GLU A 18 3.62 1.45 -14.77
C GLU A 18 2.16 1.90 -14.99
N HIS A 19 1.67 2.85 -14.19
CA HIS A 19 0.32 3.41 -14.29
C HIS A 19 0.23 4.64 -15.20
N HIS A 20 1.35 5.08 -15.78
CA HIS A 20 1.45 6.29 -16.60
C HIS A 20 0.87 7.52 -15.87
N THR A 21 1.38 7.76 -14.67
CA THR A 21 1.01 8.83 -13.73
C THR A 21 2.24 9.50 -13.11
N ASP A 22 3.44 9.18 -13.58
CA ASP A 22 4.72 9.74 -13.17
C ASP A 22 4.81 11.25 -13.46
N GLU A 23 4.15 11.72 -14.51
CA GLU A 23 3.97 13.15 -14.78
C GLU A 23 3.02 13.86 -13.79
N VAL A 24 2.15 13.12 -13.09
CA VAL A 24 1.21 13.66 -12.10
C VAL A 24 1.89 13.80 -10.74
N SER A 25 2.73 12.84 -10.35
CA SER A 25 3.49 12.92 -9.11
C SER A 25 4.71 11.99 -9.13
N GLN A 26 5.80 12.47 -8.52
CA GLN A 26 6.98 11.65 -8.20
C GLN A 26 7.09 11.35 -6.69
N GLU A 27 6.23 11.96 -5.88
CA GLU A 27 6.30 11.92 -4.41
C GLU A 27 5.12 11.17 -3.78
N ARG A 28 4.02 11.02 -4.51
CA ARG A 28 2.79 10.35 -4.06
C ARG A 28 2.43 9.23 -5.01
N LEU A 29 1.94 8.13 -4.47
CA LEU A 29 1.37 7.04 -5.26
C LEU A 29 0.10 7.54 -5.97
N VAL A 30 0.09 7.49 -7.30
CA VAL A 30 -1.08 7.80 -8.11
C VAL A 30 -1.33 6.61 -9.04
N VAL A 31 -2.42 5.90 -8.84
CA VAL A 31 -2.73 4.68 -9.60
C VAL A 31 -4.02 4.83 -10.41
N ARG A 32 -4.13 4.06 -11.49
CA ARG A 32 -5.33 3.92 -12.31
C ARG A 32 -6.10 2.67 -11.88
N ARG A 33 -7.43 2.82 -11.78
CA ARG A 33 -8.33 1.72 -11.43
C ARG A 33 -8.23 0.57 -12.44
N GLY A 34 -8.42 -0.66 -11.97
CA GLY A 34 -8.41 -1.86 -12.83
C GLY A 34 -7.02 -2.38 -13.19
N GLN A 35 -5.95 -1.73 -12.72
CA GLN A 35 -4.58 -2.18 -12.84
C GLN A 35 -4.01 -2.45 -11.44
N ASN A 36 -3.27 -3.55 -11.30
CA ASN A 36 -2.62 -3.89 -10.04
C ASN A 36 -1.49 -2.89 -9.74
N PHE A 37 -1.18 -2.67 -8.47
CA PHE A 37 0.02 -1.92 -8.04
C PHE A 37 0.72 -2.69 -6.92
N LYS A 38 2.02 -2.41 -6.76
CA LYS A 38 2.87 -3.13 -5.80
C LYS A 38 2.99 -2.38 -4.49
N MET A 39 2.90 -3.10 -3.37
CA MET A 39 3.25 -2.57 -2.06
C MET A 39 4.01 -3.61 -1.25
N THR A 40 4.85 -3.16 -0.34
CA THR A 40 5.59 -4.03 0.58
C THR A 40 5.33 -3.60 2.01
N LEU A 41 4.79 -4.52 2.81
CA LEU A 41 4.59 -4.37 4.24
C LEU A 41 5.66 -5.17 4.97
N THR A 42 6.52 -4.49 5.71
CA THR A 42 7.51 -5.13 6.59
C THR A 42 6.93 -5.24 8.00
N LEU A 43 6.79 -6.48 8.45
CA LEU A 43 6.30 -6.84 9.78
C LEU A 43 7.48 -7.11 10.72
N MET A 44 7.33 -6.81 12.01
CA MET A 44 8.39 -7.09 13.00
C MET A 44 8.61 -8.59 13.23
N GLN A 45 7.60 -9.40 12.95
CA GLN A 45 7.63 -10.85 13.09
C GLN A 45 7.11 -11.49 11.81
N SER A 46 7.58 -12.70 11.51
CA SER A 46 7.11 -13.48 10.36
C SER A 46 5.59 -13.62 10.41
N PHE A 47 4.96 -13.44 9.25
CA PHE A 47 3.53 -13.69 9.08
C PHE A 47 3.30 -15.18 8.81
N ASP A 48 2.38 -15.77 9.57
CA ASP A 48 1.89 -17.12 9.31
C ASP A 48 0.47 -17.04 8.72
N PRO A 49 0.31 -17.27 7.39
CA PRO A 49 -0.99 -17.16 6.74
C PRO A 49 -2.01 -18.21 7.18
N GLU A 50 -1.57 -19.33 7.79
CA GLU A 50 -2.47 -20.37 8.28
C GLU A 50 -3.12 -20.00 9.63
N LEU A 51 -2.45 -19.14 10.41
CA LEU A 51 -2.87 -18.77 11.76
C LEU A 51 -3.29 -17.30 11.88
N GLN A 52 -2.94 -16.46 10.92
CA GLN A 52 -3.09 -15.00 11.01
C GLN A 52 -3.82 -14.43 9.80
N GLN A 53 -4.66 -13.43 10.03
CA GLN A 53 -5.35 -12.69 8.98
C GLN A 53 -4.70 -11.32 8.78
N LEU A 54 -4.42 -10.98 7.52
CA LEU A 54 -4.03 -9.63 7.12
C LEU A 54 -5.16 -8.98 6.32
N VAL A 55 -5.73 -7.90 6.84
CA VAL A 55 -6.83 -7.15 6.19
C VAL A 55 -6.35 -5.75 5.84
N LEU A 56 -6.41 -5.40 4.56
CA LEU A 56 -6.20 -4.04 4.08
C LEU A 56 -7.55 -3.35 3.92
N THR A 57 -7.77 -2.26 4.66
CA THR A 57 -8.99 -1.44 4.53
C THR A 57 -8.63 -0.11 3.91
N ALA A 58 -9.19 0.19 2.74
CA ALA A 58 -9.12 1.51 2.12
C ALA A 58 -10.45 2.25 2.32
N LYS A 59 -10.38 3.55 2.62
CA LYS A 59 -11.55 4.41 2.74
C LYS A 59 -11.28 5.73 2.01
N THR A 60 -12.31 6.29 1.42
CA THR A 60 -12.28 7.61 0.79
C THR A 60 -13.57 8.36 1.13
N GLY A 61 -13.51 9.69 1.18
CA GLY A 61 -14.62 10.54 1.66
C GLY A 61 -14.77 10.58 3.19
N GLN A 62 -15.62 11.49 3.68
CA GLN A 62 -16.03 11.50 5.10
C GLN A 62 -17.13 10.46 5.34
N SER A 63 -17.09 9.77 6.47
CA SER A 63 -18.28 9.06 6.97
C SER A 63 -19.27 10.12 7.44
N LEU A 64 -20.41 10.22 6.77
CA LEU A 64 -21.52 11.06 7.21
C LEU A 64 -22.09 10.54 8.53
#